data_AF-C4QV58-F1
#
_entry.id   AF-C4QV58-F1
#
_cell.length_a   1.000
_cell.length_b   1.000
_cell.length_c   1.000
_cell.angle_alpha   90.00
_cell.angle_beta   90.00
_cell.angle_gamma   90.00
#
_symmetry.space_group_name_H-M   'P 1'
#
loop_
_entity.id
_entity.type
_entity.pdbx_description
1 polymer ?
#
loop_
_entity_poly.entity_id
_entity_poly.type
_entity_poly.pdbx_seq_one_letter_code
_entity_poly.pdbx_strand_id
1 'polypeptide(L)' 'MDFSNFAKNEPKKELSKFEQFKETPAYQVGLNVGLFALGVAFIQSSLMDLLAPQI' A
#
# COMPACT_ATOMS: atom_id res chain seq x y z
N MET A 1 26.30 -7.65 -38.09
CA MET A 1 25.95 -8.04 -36.71
C MET A 1 24.59 -7.47 -36.42
N ASP A 2 23.59 -8.33 -36.24
CA ASP A 2 22.19 -7.97 -36.11
C ASP A 2 21.86 -7.81 -34.61
N PHE A 3 21.72 -6.57 -34.16
CA PHE A 3 21.49 -6.21 -32.76
C PHE A 3 20.02 -6.34 -32.32
N SER A 4 19.15 -6.89 -33.17
CA SER A 4 17.70 -6.99 -32.92
C SER A 4 17.31 -8.07 -31.91
N ASN A 5 18.24 -8.95 -31.51
CA ASN A 5 17.97 -10.13 -30.65
C ASN A 5 18.26 -9.92 -29.15
N PHE A 6 18.71 -8.74 -28.73
CA PHE A 6 19.00 -8.47 -27.31
C PHE A 6 17.78 -7.99 -26.50
N ALA A 7 16.62 -7.77 -27.14
CA ALA A 7 15.46 -7.15 -26.51
C ALA A 7 14.38 -8.14 -26.03
N LYS A 8 14.63 -9.45 -26.01
CA LYS A 8 13.55 -10.43 -25.77
C LYS A 8 13.90 -11.54 -24.79
N ASN A 9 14.53 -11.20 -23.67
CA ASN A 9 14.59 -12.10 -22.50
C ASN A 9 14.79 -11.28 -21.21
N GLU A 10 13.94 -10.29 -20.95
CA GLU A 10 13.73 -9.93 -19.54
C GLU A 10 12.92 -11.07 -18.91
N PRO A 11 13.41 -11.72 -17.84
CA PRO A 11 12.61 -12.71 -17.15
C PRO A 11 11.34 -12.00 -16.69
N LYS A 12 10.18 -12.42 -17.20
CA LYS A 12 8.90 -12.01 -16.64
C LYS A 12 8.91 -12.52 -15.20
N LYS A 13 9.33 -11.65 -14.29
CA LYS A 13 9.22 -11.88 -12.85
C LYS A 13 7.73 -12.09 -12.64
N GLU A 14 7.31 -13.35 -12.42
CA GLU A 14 5.93 -13.66 -12.08
C GLU A 14 5.63 -12.88 -10.79
N LEU A 15 5.03 -11.70 -10.94
CA LEU A 15 4.66 -10.87 -9.82
C LEU A 15 3.74 -11.71 -8.94
N SER A 16 4.03 -11.73 -7.65
CA SER A 16 3.20 -12.45 -6.68
C SER A 16 1.77 -11.92 -6.77
N LYS A 17 0.75 -12.75 -6.50
CA LYS A 17 -0.66 -12.33 -6.49
C LYS A 17 -0.90 -11.11 -5.61
N PHE A 18 -0.10 -10.95 -4.54
CA PHE A 18 -0.13 -9.76 -3.69
C PHE A 18 0.48 -8.52 -4.37
N GLU A 19 1.57 -8.67 -5.12
CA GLU A 19 2.16 -7.58 -5.89
C GLU A 19 1.19 -7.10 -6.98
N GLN A 20 0.56 -8.04 -7.69
CA GLN A 20 -0.50 -7.72 -8.67
C GLN A 20 -1.70 -7.03 -8.00
N PHE A 21 -2.09 -7.45 -6.80
CA PHE A 21 -3.17 -6.81 -6.05
C PHE A 21 -2.83 -5.37 -5.65
N LYS A 22 -1.60 -5.10 -5.21
CA LYS A 22 -1.14 -3.75 -4.83
C LYS A 22 -1.20 -2.74 -5.97
N GLU A 23 -1.09 -3.20 -7.21
CA GLU A 23 -1.19 -2.37 -8.41
C GLU A 23 -2.65 -2.02 -8.76
N THR A 24 -3.63 -2.67 -8.11
CA THR A 24 -5.04 -2.38 -8.37
C THR A 24 -5.52 -1.12 -7.64
N PRO A 25 -6.50 -0.38 -8.21
CA PRO A 25 -7.17 0.73 -7.51
C PRO A 25 -7.82 0.30 -6.19
N ALA A 26 -8.26 -0.96 -6.09
CA ALA A 26 -8.88 -1.50 -4.89
C ALA A 26 -7.92 -1.52 -3.69
N TYR A 27 -6.62 -1.74 -3.91
CA TYR A 27 -5.61 -1.67 -2.87
C TYR A 27 -5.54 -0.27 -2.25
N GLN A 28 -5.52 0.78 -3.07
CA GLN A 28 -5.51 2.15 -2.56
C GLN A 28 -6.80 2.50 -1.83
N VAL A 29 -7.97 2.10 -2.36
CA VAL A 29 -9.25 2.33 -1.67
C VAL A 29 -9.27 1.63 -0.32
N GLY A 30 -8.90 0.35 -0.27
CA GLY A 30 -8.83 -0.42 0.98
C GLY A 30 -7.84 0.17 1.98
N LEU A 31 -6.67 0.62 1.50
CA LEU A 31 -5.67 1.28 2.33
C LEU A 31 -6.20 2.57 2.95
N ASN A 32 -6.81 3.45 2.16
CA ASN A 32 -7.37 4.71 2.65
C ASN A 32 -8.53 4.49 3.62
N VAL A 33 -9.45 3.56 3.31
CA VAL A 33 -10.55 3.20 4.20
C VAL A 33 -10.04 2.64 5.52
N GLY A 34 -9.03 1.75 5.47
CA GLY A 34 -8.40 1.19 6.65
C GLY A 34 -7.72 2.26 7.51
N LEU A 35 -6.94 3.14 6.89
CA LEU A 35 -6.28 4.26 7.58
C LEU A 35 -7.29 5.22 8.20
N PHE A 36 -8.40 5.52 7.52
CA PHE A 36 -9.47 6.35 8.06
C PHE A 36 -10.12 5.71 9.29
N ALA A 37 -10.50 4.44 9.20
CA ALA A 37 -11.12 3.73 10.32
C ALA A 37 -10.17 3.65 11.53
N LEU A 38 -8.87 3.41 11.29
CA LEU A 38 -7.84 3.44 12.34
C LEU A 38 -7.71 4.83 12.95
N GLY A 39 -7.72 5.91 12.14
CA GLY A 39 -7.68 7.28 12.64
C GLY A 39 -8.90 7.62 13.51
N VAL A 40 -10.11 7.22 13.08
CA VAL A 40 -11.34 7.41 13.86
C VAL A 40 -11.30 6.64 15.19
N ALA A 41 -10.85 5.38 15.16
CA ALA A 41 -10.69 4.59 16.36
C ALA A 41 -9.63 5.18 17.30
N PHE A 42 -8.53 5.70 16.75
CA PHE A 42 -7.47 6.34 17.52
C PHE A 42 -7.95 7.60 18.24
N ILE A 43 -8.67 8.51 17.56
CA ILE A 43 -9.20 9.74 18.16
C ILE A 43 -10.22 9.46 19.27
N GLN A 44 -11.03 8.40 19.11
CA GLN A 44 -11.99 7.97 20.13
C GLN A 44 -11.38 7.06 21.21
N SER A 45 -10.10 6.70 21.09
CA SER A 45 -9.42 5.88 22.07
C SER A 45 -8.83 6.72 23.19
N SER A 46 -8.70 6.13 24.37
CA SER A 46 -8.00 6.74 25.52
C SER A 46 -6.51 6.97 25.28
N LEU A 47 -5.92 6.43 24.20
CA LEU A 47 -4.56 6.77 23.77
C LEU A 47 -4.47 8.24 23.34
N MET A 48 -5.54 8.80 22.79
CA MET A 48 -5.58 10.22 22.42
C MET A 48 -5.47 11.13 23.65
N ASP A 49 -6.04 10.72 24.78
CA ASP A 49 -5.98 11.48 26.04
C ASP A 49 -4.55 11.57 26.58
N LEU A 50 -3.70 10.58 26.30
CA LEU A 50 -2.27 10.60 26.68
C LEU A 50 -1.47 11.64 25.87
N LEU A 51 -1.98 12.02 24.70
CA LEU A 51 -1.38 13.05 23.84
C LEU A 51 -1.93 14.44 24.14
N ALA A 52 -2.99 14.55 24.95
CA ALA A 52 -3.57 15.83 25.31
C ALA A 52 -2.58 16.63 26.19
N PRO A 53 -2.41 17.94 25.93
CA PRO A 53 -1.57 18.78 26.78
C PRO A 53 -2.18 18.90 28.18
N GLN A 54 -1.35 18.73 29.21
CA GLN A 54 -1.80 18.70 30.61
C GLN A 54 -1.73 20.07 31.30
N ILE A 55 -2.07 21.15 30.58
CA ILE A 55 -2.02 22.53 31.10
C ILE A 55 -3.28 22.91 31.87
#